data_AF-K9SUC3-F1
#
_entry.id   AF-K9SUC3-F1
#
_cell.length_a   1.000
_cell.length_b   1.000
_cell.length_c   1.000
_cell.angle_alpha   90.00
_cell.angle_beta   90.00
_cell.angle_gamma   90.00
#
_symmetry.space_group_name_H-M   'P 1'
#
loop_
_entity.id
_entity.type
_entity.pdbx_description
1 polymer ?
#
loop_
_entity_poly.entity_id
_entity_poly.type
_entity_poly.pdbx_seq_one_letter_code
_entity_poly.pdbx_strand_id
1 'polypeptide(L)'
;MAYSDFTLMRLKEELGLIVKEEESLFDHVLPVPPSLHLKESLKQSQAFVTLVNTEKVRSEFLIAPILGEVKAQLKPTTSLFSGTKFNVDPAMGRRYSRCV
;
A
#
# COMPACT_ATOMS: atom_id res chain seq x y z
N MET A 1 -16.31 -0.41 -16.39
CA MET A 1 -15.36 0.69 -16.16
C MET A 1 -14.21 0.15 -15.35
N ALA A 2 -12.99 0.28 -15.85
CA ALA A 2 -11.79 -0.12 -15.14
C ALA A 2 -11.47 0.91 -14.05
N TYR A 3 -10.69 0.51 -13.03
CA TYR A 3 -10.27 1.45 -11.98
C TYR A 3 -9.40 2.59 -12.52
N SER A 4 -8.67 2.34 -13.61
CA SER A 4 -7.90 3.34 -14.36
C SER A 4 -8.77 4.45 -14.96
N ASP A 5 -10.07 4.24 -15.09
CA ASP A 5 -10.99 5.22 -15.69
C ASP A 5 -11.44 6.30 -14.67
N PHE A 6 -11.11 6.13 -13.38
CA PHE A 6 -11.44 7.08 -12.33
C PHE A 6 -10.30 8.09 -12.13
N THR A 7 -10.45 9.27 -12.69
CA THR A 7 -9.56 10.40 -12.41
C THR A 7 -10.18 11.30 -11.33
N LEU A 8 -9.33 11.97 -10.56
CA LEU A 8 -9.76 12.91 -9.52
C LEU A 8 -10.70 14.00 -10.07
N MET A 9 -10.39 14.53 -11.27
CA MET A 9 -11.22 15.51 -11.97
C MET A 9 -12.63 14.98 -12.24
N ARG A 10 -12.72 13.79 -12.84
CA ARG A 10 -13.99 13.14 -13.14
C ARG A 10 -14.80 12.81 -11.89
N LEU A 11 -14.13 12.38 -10.82
CA LEU A 11 -14.76 12.10 -9.54
C LEU A 11 -15.32 13.37 -8.88
N LYS A 12 -14.63 14.52 -8.99
CA LYS A 12 -15.17 15.81 -8.51
C LYS A 12 -16.49 16.16 -9.22
N GLU A 13 -16.54 15.98 -10.53
CA GLU A 13 -17.71 16.32 -11.35
C GLU A 13 -18.87 15.34 -11.17
N GLU A 14 -18.61 14.04 -11.23
CA GLU A 14 -19.65 13.00 -11.19
C GLU A 14 -20.22 12.76 -9.78
N LEU A 15 -19.42 12.98 -8.73
CA LEU A 15 -19.80 12.69 -7.34
C LEU A 15 -19.88 13.94 -6.45
N GLY A 16 -19.60 15.12 -6.99
CA GLY A 16 -19.64 16.38 -6.24
C GLY A 16 -18.62 16.45 -5.10
N LEU A 17 -17.43 15.83 -5.28
CA LEU A 17 -16.43 15.74 -4.21
C LEU A 17 -15.75 17.09 -3.96
N ILE A 18 -15.61 17.42 -2.68
CA ILE A 18 -14.77 18.54 -2.22
C ILE A 18 -13.40 17.97 -1.89
N VAL A 19 -12.35 18.47 -2.54
CA VAL A 19 -10.97 18.08 -2.25
C VAL A 19 -10.36 19.10 -1.32
N LYS A 20 -9.88 18.62 -0.17
CA LYS A 20 -9.11 19.38 0.79
C LYS A 20 -7.65 18.94 0.69
N GLU A 21 -6.78 19.83 0.24
CA GLU A 21 -5.36 19.52 0.01
C GLU A 21 -4.48 19.85 1.24
N GLU A 22 -4.99 20.69 2.15
CA GLU A 22 -4.19 21.26 3.25
C GLU A 22 -4.35 20.52 4.59
N GLU A 23 -5.25 19.54 4.68
CA GLU A 23 -5.43 18.73 5.89
C GLU A 23 -4.50 17.52 5.85
N SER A 24 -3.49 17.47 6.72
CA SER A 24 -2.68 16.26 6.88
C SER A 24 -3.47 15.22 7.67
N LEU A 25 -3.70 14.08 7.04
CA LEU A 25 -4.52 12.98 7.56
C LEU A 25 -3.98 12.38 8.87
N PHE A 26 -2.72 12.66 9.22
CA PHE A 26 -2.02 12.01 10.32
C PHE A 26 -1.35 12.99 11.29
N ASP A 27 -1.69 14.29 11.25
CA ASP A 27 -1.09 15.31 12.14
C ASP A 27 -1.29 14.99 13.63
N HIS A 28 -2.36 14.29 13.97
CA HIS A 28 -2.67 13.91 15.35
C HIS A 28 -2.11 12.53 15.75
N VAL A 29 -1.46 11.82 14.83
CA VAL A 29 -0.96 10.45 15.08
C VAL A 29 0.48 10.51 15.54
N LEU A 30 0.75 9.93 16.72
CA LEU A 30 2.11 9.82 17.22
C LEU A 30 2.92 8.83 16.37
N PRO A 31 4.15 9.20 15.95
CA PRO A 31 5.00 8.31 15.18
C PRO A 31 5.42 7.12 16.04
N VAL A 32 5.37 5.92 15.45
CA VAL A 32 5.83 4.69 16.10
C VAL A 32 7.21 4.33 15.54
N PRO A 33 8.23 4.13 16.40
CA PRO A 33 9.55 3.75 15.92
C PRO A 33 9.53 2.32 15.36
N PRO A 34 10.28 2.05 14.28
CA PRO A 34 10.42 0.68 13.77
C PRO A 34 11.21 -0.18 14.75
N SER A 35 10.88 -1.47 14.84
CA SER A 35 11.62 -2.44 15.64
C SER A 35 13.08 -2.54 15.21
N LEU A 36 13.92 -3.07 16.11
CA LEU A 36 15.30 -3.40 15.79
C LEU A 36 15.37 -4.38 14.61
N HIS A 37 14.48 -5.38 14.58
CA HIS A 37 14.41 -6.38 13.52
C HIS A 37 14.20 -5.73 12.15
N LEU A 38 13.20 -4.84 12.02
CA LEU A 38 12.95 -4.15 10.75
C LEU A 38 14.14 -3.27 10.34
N LYS A 39 14.74 -2.54 11.28
CA LYS A 39 15.93 -1.70 11.01
C LYS A 39 17.09 -2.53 10.48
N GLU A 40 17.37 -3.67 11.09
CA GLU A 40 18.44 -4.57 10.67
C GLU A 40 18.16 -5.19 9.31
N SER A 41 16.94 -5.69 9.07
CA SER A 41 16.55 -6.25 7.78
C SER A 41 16.69 -5.25 6.63
N LEU A 42 16.22 -4.00 6.83
CA LEU A 42 16.34 -2.95 5.81
C LEU A 42 17.80 -2.54 5.58
N LYS A 43 18.61 -2.45 6.64
CA LYS A 43 20.04 -2.15 6.51
C LYS A 43 20.77 -3.22 5.70
N GLN A 44 20.44 -4.49 5.91
CA GLN A 44 21.04 -5.61 5.17
C GLN A 44 20.64 -5.62 3.69
N SER A 45 19.39 -5.29 3.37
CA SER A 45 18.89 -5.32 1.99
C SER A 45 19.17 -4.05 1.20
N GLN A 46 19.51 -2.92 1.84
CA GLN A 46 19.60 -1.60 1.21
C GLN A 46 20.45 -1.56 -0.06
N ALA A 47 21.69 -2.08 0.00
CA ALA A 47 22.60 -2.06 -1.15
C ALA A 47 22.06 -2.90 -2.31
N PHE A 48 21.53 -4.09 -2.01
CA PHE A 48 20.94 -5.00 -2.99
C PHE A 48 19.69 -4.42 -3.65
N VAL A 49 18.78 -3.87 -2.84
CA VAL A 49 17.54 -3.25 -3.33
C VAL A 49 17.85 -2.08 -4.27
N THR A 50 18.82 -1.25 -3.89
CA THR A 50 19.25 -0.10 -4.70
C THR A 50 19.90 -0.54 -6.01
N LEU A 51 20.72 -1.59 -5.98
CA LEU A 51 21.44 -2.10 -7.15
C LEU A 51 20.50 -2.76 -8.17
N VAL A 52 19.58 -3.61 -7.72
CA VAL A 52 18.73 -4.42 -8.60
C VAL A 52 17.44 -3.68 -8.99
N ASN A 53 16.80 -3.02 -8.03
CA ASN A 53 15.66 -2.11 -8.20
C ASN A 53 14.44 -2.61 -9.02
N THR A 54 14.30 -3.92 -9.21
CA THR A 54 13.11 -4.50 -9.86
C THR A 54 11.88 -4.40 -8.95
N GLU A 55 10.68 -4.47 -9.55
CA GLU A 55 9.41 -4.47 -8.80
C GLU A 55 9.39 -5.60 -7.76
N LYS A 56 9.83 -6.81 -8.16
CA LYS A 56 9.90 -7.96 -7.26
C LYS A 56 10.85 -7.73 -6.09
N VAL A 57 12.05 -7.21 -6.34
CA VAL A 57 13.04 -6.96 -5.26
C VAL A 57 12.53 -5.90 -4.30
N ARG A 58 11.93 -4.81 -4.79
CA ARG A 58 11.30 -3.81 -3.94
C ARG A 58 10.14 -4.41 -3.13
N SER A 59 9.30 -5.22 -3.75
CA SER A 59 8.18 -5.88 -3.08
C SER A 59 8.65 -6.79 -1.95
N GLU A 60 9.66 -7.63 -2.17
CA GLU A 60 10.10 -8.64 -1.19
C GLU A 60 11.02 -8.10 -0.10
N PHE A 61 11.91 -7.14 -0.43
CA PHE A 61 12.99 -6.73 0.48
C PHE A 61 12.82 -5.33 1.08
N LEU A 62 11.79 -4.60 0.65
CA LEU A 62 11.45 -3.28 1.20
C LEU A 62 9.99 -3.24 1.67
N ILE A 63 9.03 -3.57 0.80
CA ILE A 63 7.60 -3.42 1.11
C ILE A 63 7.11 -4.51 2.08
N ALA A 64 7.37 -5.79 1.78
CA ALA A 64 6.89 -6.89 2.61
C ALA A 64 7.40 -6.85 4.08
N PRO A 65 8.68 -6.53 4.36
CA PRO A 65 9.16 -6.38 5.74
C PRO A 65 8.44 -5.27 6.51
N ILE A 66 8.17 -4.12 5.87
CA ILE A 66 7.44 -3.01 6.48
C ILE A 66 6.00 -3.42 6.82
N LEU A 67 5.30 -4.08 5.88
CA LEU A 67 3.93 -4.56 6.12
C LEU A 67 3.89 -5.65 7.20
N GLY A 68 4.92 -6.49 7.27
CA GLY A 68 5.09 -7.50 8.33
C GLY A 68 5.23 -6.86 9.71
N GLU A 69 6.05 -5.80 9.83
CA GLU A 69 6.20 -5.03 11.07
C GLU A 69 4.87 -4.40 11.51
N VAL A 70 4.17 -3.74 10.58
CA VAL A 70 2.85 -3.13 10.85
C VAL A 70 1.87 -4.17 11.39
N LYS A 71 1.78 -5.35 10.76
CA LYS A 71 0.95 -6.47 11.26
C LYS A 71 1.39 -6.94 12.65
N ALA A 72 2.70 -7.01 12.89
CA ALA A 72 3.24 -7.45 14.17
C ALA A 72 2.93 -6.45 15.31
N GLN A 73 2.88 -5.16 15.02
CA GLN A 73 2.55 -4.11 15.99
C GLN A 73 1.04 -3.99 16.26
N LEU A 74 0.18 -4.24 15.27
CA LEU A 74 -1.29 -4.06 15.34
C LEU A 74 -2.09 -5.32 15.75
N LYS A 75 -1.44 -6.37 16.24
CA LYS A 75 -2.07 -7.67 16.59
C LYS A 75 -3.36 -7.48 17.43
N PRO A 76 -4.43 -8.30 17.23
CA PRO A 76 -4.71 -9.30 16.18
C PRO A 76 -5.59 -8.76 15.04
N THR A 77 -5.68 -7.43 14.86
CA THR A 77 -6.76 -6.81 14.06
C THR A 77 -6.51 -6.74 12.56
N THR A 78 -5.30 -7.09 12.09
CA THR A 78 -4.86 -6.84 10.72
C THR A 78 -4.48 -8.10 9.96
N SER A 79 -4.96 -8.20 8.72
CA SER A 79 -4.65 -9.29 7.77
C SER A 79 -3.77 -8.78 6.64
N LEU A 80 -2.76 -9.56 6.26
CA LEU A 80 -1.85 -9.27 5.16
C LEU A 80 -2.00 -10.38 4.12
N PHE A 81 -2.30 -9.99 2.88
CA PHE A 81 -2.45 -10.91 1.76
C PHE A 81 -1.43 -10.56 0.68
N SER A 82 -0.73 -11.56 0.17
CA SER A 82 0.23 -11.41 -0.93
C SER A 82 -0.16 -12.34 -2.07
N GLY A 83 -0.25 -11.83 -3.30
CA GLY A 83 -0.57 -12.62 -4.49
C GLY A 83 -2.02 -13.12 -4.56
N THR A 84 -2.91 -12.71 -3.66
CA THR A 84 -4.33 -13.05 -3.73
C THR A 84 -5.03 -12.15 -4.75
N LYS A 85 -5.74 -12.77 -5.70
CA LYS A 85 -6.63 -12.03 -6.57
C LYS A 85 -7.80 -11.52 -5.74
N PHE A 86 -7.92 -10.20 -5.61
CA PHE A 86 -9.12 -9.58 -5.08
C PHE A 86 -10.20 -9.62 -6.17
N ASN A 87 -10.84 -10.79 -6.31
CA ASN A 87 -11.92 -11.01 -7.26
C ASN A 87 -13.22 -10.45 -6.65
N VAL A 88 -13.56 -9.22 -7.00
CA VAL A 88 -14.88 -8.65 -6.70
C VAL A 88 -15.89 -9.25 -7.69
N ASP A 89 -17.08 -9.61 -7.22
CA ASP A 89 -18.16 -10.13 -8.06
C ASP A 89 -18.40 -9.18 -9.25
N PRO A 90 -18.28 -9.66 -10.51
CA PRO A 90 -18.56 -8.86 -11.70
C PRO A 90 -19.97 -8.24 -11.69
N ALA A 91 -20.95 -8.87 -11.04
CA ALA A 91 -22.31 -8.38 -10.90
C ALA A 91 -22.43 -7.19 -9.91
N MET A 92 -21.48 -7.02 -8.99
CA MET A 92 -21.37 -5.87 -8.09
C MET A 92 -20.50 -4.72 -8.63
N GLY A 93 -20.00 -4.85 -9.86
CA GLY A 93 -19.38 -3.74 -10.59
C GLY A 93 -17.89 -3.52 -10.30
N ARG A 94 -17.07 -4.14 -11.16
CA ARG A 94 -15.93 -3.59 -11.94
C ARG A 94 -14.76 -4.57 -11.99
N ARG A 95 -14.47 -5.05 -13.21
CA ARG A 95 -13.44 -6.05 -13.54
C ARG A 95 -12.03 -5.48 -13.31
N TYR A 96 -11.16 -6.25 -12.67
CA TYR A 96 -9.74 -5.92 -12.53
C TYR A 96 -8.94 -6.53 -13.68
N SER A 97 -8.28 -5.69 -14.48
CA SER A 97 -7.18 -6.09 -15.35
C SER A 97 -5.87 -5.78 -14.63
N ARG A 98 -5.38 -6.80 -13.90
CA ARG A 98 -3.96 -7.02 -13.54
C ARG A 98 -3.19 -5.80 -12.98
N CYS A 99 -3.10 -5.70 -11.64
CA CYS A 99 -1.93 -5.05 -11.01
C CYS A 99 -0.84 -6.11 -10.90
N VAL A 100 0.28 -5.87 -11.59
CA VAL A 100 1.59 -6.43 -11.24
C VAL A 100 2.21 -5.48 -10.22
#